data_AF-A0A0L0MB28-F1
#
_entry.id   AF-A0A0L0MB28-F1
#
_cell.length_a   1.000
_cell.length_b   1.000
_cell.length_c   1.000
_cell.angle_alpha   90.00
_cell.angle_beta   90.00
_cell.angle_gamma   90.00
#
_symmetry.space_group_name_H-M   'P 1'
#
loop_
_entity.id
_entity.type
_entity.pdbx_description
1 polymer ?
#
loop_
_entity_poly.entity_id
_entity_poly.type
_entity_poly.pdbx_seq_one_letter_code
_entity_poly.pdbx_strand_id
1 'polypeptide(L)'
;MRSGGHPSWKPLRAFDDGQKVYIEFPPGIAQGELPPLFVIGPQGDGQLVNYRFRSPYYIVDRLFGAAELRLGGGKGEKQGEVVRIERTDGVVASGTRGSGS
;
A
#
# COMPACT_ATOMS: atom_id res chain seq x y z
N MET A 1 -25.67 -9.41 13.07
CA MET A 1 -25.24 -8.06 12.64
C MET A 1 -23.77 -8.19 12.28
N ARG A 2 -23.40 -8.27 10.99
CA ARG A 2 -21.99 -8.28 10.60
C ARG A 2 -21.61 -6.83 10.32
N SER A 3 -21.14 -6.14 11.35
CA SER A 3 -20.43 -4.88 11.16
C SER A 3 -19.26 -5.20 10.24
N GLY A 4 -19.21 -4.58 9.06
CA GLY A 4 -18.09 -4.66 8.12
C GLY A 4 -16.84 -4.11 8.81
N GLY A 5 -16.18 -4.98 9.56
CA GLY A 5 -14.93 -4.68 10.24
C GLY A 5 -13.85 -4.63 9.20
N HIS A 6 -13.11 -3.52 9.16
CA HIS A 6 -11.87 -3.44 8.41
C HIS A 6 -10.97 -4.63 8.78
N PRO A 7 -10.21 -5.19 7.82
CA PRO A 7 -9.34 -6.32 8.10
C PRO A 7 -8.38 -5.99 9.26
N SER A 8 -8.11 -6.96 10.12
CA SER A 8 -7.18 -6.80 11.26
C SER A 8 -5.75 -6.44 10.81
N TRP A 9 -5.45 -6.69 9.54
CA TRP A 9 -4.20 -6.36 8.87
C TRP A 9 -4.22 -5.01 8.15
N LYS A 10 -5.31 -4.23 8.21
CA LYS A 10 -5.38 -2.92 7.56
C LYS A 10 -4.24 -2.01 8.07
N PRO A 11 -3.46 -1.38 7.17
CA PRO A 11 -2.44 -0.42 7.58
C PRO A 11 -3.00 0.71 8.45
N LEU A 12 -2.21 1.14 9.42
CA LEU A 12 -2.47 2.31 10.25
C LEU A 12 -2.17 3.60 9.48
N ARG A 13 -1.06 3.61 8.71
CA ARG A 13 -0.64 4.72 7.86
C ARG A 13 0.38 4.26 6.81
N ALA A 14 0.54 5.08 5.78
CA ALA A 14 1.64 4.98 4.83
C ALA A 14 2.31 6.35 4.70
N PHE A 15 3.64 6.37 4.63
CA PHE A 15 4.45 7.58 4.48
C PHE A 15 5.75 7.22 3.76
N ASP A 16 6.49 8.22 3.27
CA ASP A 16 7.75 8.00 2.55
C ASP A 16 8.87 8.92 3.03
N ASP A 17 10.11 8.57 2.69
CA ASP A 17 11.31 9.38 2.95
C ASP A 17 11.86 10.04 1.67
N GLY A 18 11.05 10.12 0.61
CA GLY A 18 11.46 10.56 -0.72
C GLY A 18 12.18 9.49 -1.56
N GLN A 19 12.54 8.34 -0.99
CA GLN A 19 13.13 7.21 -1.73
C GLN A 19 12.35 5.91 -1.55
N LYS A 20 11.89 5.64 -0.32
CA LYS A 20 11.19 4.43 0.10
C LYS A 20 9.84 4.79 0.69
N VAL A 21 8.89 3.90 0.51
CA VAL A 21 7.59 3.97 1.19
C VAL A 21 7.59 3.01 2.37
N TYR A 22 7.12 3.51 3.50
CA TYR A 22 6.90 2.78 4.74
C TYR A 22 5.39 2.65 4.96
N ILE A 23 4.92 1.41 5.10
CA ILE A 23 3.53 1.10 5.40
C ILE A 23 3.51 0.51 6.80
N GLU A 24 2.90 1.22 7.75
CA GLU A 24 2.79 0.77 9.14
C GLU A 24 1.53 -0.05 9.33
N PHE A 25 1.69 -1.22 9.93
CA PHE A 25 0.61 -2.12 10.28
C PHE A 25 0.34 -2.15 11.79
N PRO A 26 -0.81 -2.69 12.22
CA PRO A 26 -1.02 -3.05 13.62
C PRO A 26 0.07 -4.02 14.11
N PRO A 27 0.50 -3.94 15.39
CA PRO A 27 1.61 -4.74 15.91
C PRO A 27 1.39 -6.27 15.80
N GLY A 28 0.13 -6.71 15.73
CA GLY A 28 -0.24 -8.12 15.56
C GLY A 28 -0.15 -8.65 14.13
N ILE A 29 0.24 -7.83 13.13
CA ILE A 29 0.25 -8.22 11.72
C ILE A 29 1.10 -9.47 11.46
N ALA A 30 2.22 -9.62 12.18
CA ALA A 30 3.15 -10.73 12.01
C ALA A 30 2.59 -12.09 12.48
N GLN A 31 1.47 -12.09 13.21
CA GLN A 31 0.81 -13.31 13.69
C GLN A 31 -0.14 -13.91 12.65
N GLY A 32 -0.51 -13.14 11.63
CA GLY A 32 -1.39 -13.56 10.54
C GLY A 32 -0.67 -13.73 9.21
N GLU A 33 -1.44 -13.98 8.17
CA GLU A 33 -0.92 -13.98 6.80
C GLU A 33 -0.58 -12.55 6.36
N LEU A 34 0.59 -12.40 5.75
CA LEU A 34 1.11 -11.12 5.28
C LEU A 34 0.56 -10.84 3.86
N PRO A 35 -0.22 -9.76 3.65
CA PRO A 35 -0.80 -9.47 2.34
C PRO A 35 0.29 -9.10 1.32
N PRO A 36 0.30 -9.72 0.12
CA PRO A 36 1.10 -9.23 -0.99
C PRO A 36 0.75 -7.78 -1.36
N LEU A 37 1.78 -6.99 -1.69
CA LEU A 37 1.65 -5.59 -2.09
C LEU A 37 1.83 -5.40 -3.59
N PHE A 38 0.83 -4.84 -4.25
CA PHE A 38 0.84 -4.51 -5.66
C PHE A 38 0.89 -2.99 -5.84
N VAL A 39 1.85 -2.46 -6.58
CA VAL A 39 1.80 -1.05 -7.02
C VAL A 39 0.88 -0.95 -8.22
N ILE A 40 -0.02 0.03 -8.19
CA ILE A 40 -0.98 0.26 -9.27
C ILE A 40 -0.38 1.25 -10.27
N GLY A 41 -0.17 0.78 -11.49
CA GLY A 41 0.28 1.59 -12.62
C GLY A 41 -0.78 2.56 -13.12
N PRO A 42 -0.42 3.49 -14.02
CA PRO A 42 -1.35 4.47 -14.58
C PRO A 42 -2.49 3.85 -15.39
N GLN A 43 -2.33 2.61 -15.85
CA GLN A 43 -3.38 1.86 -16.57
C GLN A 43 -4.29 1.05 -15.63
N GLY A 44 -4.07 1.13 -14.32
CA GLY A 44 -4.82 0.36 -13.32
C GLY A 44 -4.32 -1.07 -13.12
N ASP A 45 -3.22 -1.45 -13.77
CA ASP A 45 -2.57 -2.75 -13.60
C ASP A 45 -1.82 -2.82 -12.26
N GLY A 46 -2.01 -3.91 -11.52
CA GLY A 46 -1.31 -4.15 -10.26
C GLY A 46 -0.05 -4.98 -10.45
N GLN A 47 1.12 -4.42 -10.11
CA GLN A 47 2.42 -5.09 -10.22
C GLN A 47 2.94 -5.44 -8.84
N LEU A 48 3.21 -6.72 -8.59
CA LEU A 48 3.84 -7.17 -7.35
C LEU A 48 5.23 -6.54 -7.25
N VAL A 49 5.47 -5.79 -6.19
CA VAL A 49 6.76 -5.14 -5.96
C VAL A 49 7.60 -5.91 -4.97
N ASN A 50 8.91 -5.73 -5.08
CA ASN A 50 9.80 -6.16 -4.02
C ASN A 50 9.59 -5.26 -2.79
N TYR A 51 9.31 -5.89 -1.66
CA TYR A 51 9.17 -5.22 -0.36
C TYR A 51 9.91 -6.01 0.72
N ARG A 52 10.22 -5.34 1.82
CA ARG A 52 10.84 -5.96 2.99
C ARG A 52 9.91 -5.79 4.19
N PHE A 53 9.62 -6.87 4.89
CA PHE A 53 8.94 -6.78 6.18
C PHE A 53 9.96 -6.58 7.32
N ARG A 54 9.72 -5.53 8.11
CA ARG A 54 10.44 -5.18 9.32
C ARG A 54 9.42 -4.73 10.35
N SER A 55 8.93 -5.68 11.15
CA SER A 55 7.77 -5.47 12.03
C SER A 55 7.79 -4.11 12.75
N PRO A 56 6.70 -3.33 12.72
CA PRO A 56 5.41 -3.59 12.04
C PRO A 56 5.31 -2.98 10.63
N TYR A 57 6.43 -2.82 9.89
CA TYR A 57 6.48 -2.10 8.62
C TYR A 57 6.66 -3.00 7.40
N TYR A 58 5.96 -2.69 6.31
CA TYR A 58 6.50 -2.93 4.97
C TYR A 58 7.35 -1.74 4.54
N ILE A 59 8.51 -2.06 3.96
CA ILE A 59 9.43 -1.11 3.35
C ILE A 59 9.49 -1.43 1.87
N VAL A 60 9.08 -0.48 1.05
CA VAL A 60 9.08 -0.57 -0.41
C VAL A 60 10.23 0.28 -0.91
N ASP A 61 11.16 -0.32 -1.65
CA ASP A 61 12.39 0.34 -2.12
C ASP A 61 12.14 1.31 -3.31
N ARG A 62 10.90 1.81 -3.47
CA ARG A 62 10.50 2.79 -4.49
C ARG A 62 9.26 3.58 -4.08
N LEU A 63 9.09 4.75 -4.67
CA LEU A 63 7.85 5.52 -4.61
C LEU A 63 6.78 4.98 -5.55
N PHE A 64 5.51 5.20 -5.20
CA PHE A 64 4.33 4.89 -6.01
C PHE A 64 3.21 5.91 -5.76
N GLY A 65 2.32 6.10 -6.73
CA GLY A 65 1.12 6.94 -6.56
C GLY A 65 -0.02 6.20 -5.84
N ALA A 66 -0.21 4.93 -6.17
CA ALA A 66 -1.16 4.05 -5.50
C ALA A 66 -0.63 2.62 -5.40
N ALA A 67 -1.06 1.91 -4.37
CA ALA A 67 -0.78 0.49 -4.17
C ALA A 67 -1.99 -0.21 -3.55
N GLU A 68 -2.03 -1.53 -3.68
CA GLU A 68 -3.07 -2.39 -3.13
C GLU A 68 -2.44 -3.54 -2.37
N LEU A 69 -2.93 -3.74 -1.15
CA LEU A 69 -2.72 -4.95 -0.37
C LEU A 69 -3.89 -5.88 -0.61
N ARG A 70 -3.60 -7.14 -0.94
CA ARG A 70 -4.63 -8.13 -1.26
C ARG A 70 -4.44 -9.35 -0.38
N LEU A 71 -5.48 -9.86 0.27
CA LEU A 71 -5.41 -11.08 1.09
C LEU A 71 -6.63 -11.97 0.86
N GLY A 72 -6.44 -13.28 0.70
CA GLY A 72 -7.55 -14.26 0.64
C GLY A 72 -8.29 -14.36 -0.70
N GLY A 73 -7.58 -14.41 -1.83
CA GLY A 73 -8.16 -14.51 -3.19
C GLY A 73 -7.88 -15.82 -3.93
N GLY A 74 -7.66 -16.93 -3.22
CA GLY A 74 -7.38 -18.24 -3.82
C GLY A 74 -8.62 -18.88 -4.47
N LYS A 75 -8.41 -19.74 -5.49
CA LYS A 75 -9.49 -20.50 -6.15
C LYS A 75 -10.32 -21.28 -5.12
N GLY A 76 -11.54 -20.81 -4.87
CA GLY A 76 -12.52 -21.45 -3.97
C GLY A 76 -12.86 -20.64 -2.72
N GLU A 77 -12.15 -19.56 -2.43
CA GLU A 77 -12.41 -18.71 -1.27
C GLU A 77 -13.19 -17.44 -1.65
N LYS A 78 -13.85 -16.85 -0.65
CA LYS A 78 -14.64 -15.61 -0.75
C LYS A 78 -13.81 -14.51 -1.43
N GLN A 79 -14.49 -13.53 -2.06
CA GLN A 79 -13.84 -12.35 -2.63
C GLN A 79 -12.77 -11.82 -1.67
N GLY A 80 -11.51 -11.86 -2.10
CA GLY A 80 -10.38 -11.48 -1.25
C GLY A 80 -10.50 -10.04 -0.78
N GLU A 81 -9.96 -9.79 0.41
CA GLU A 81 -9.92 -8.48 1.02
C GLU A 81 -8.85 -7.62 0.30
N VAL A 82 -9.25 -6.44 -0.16
CA VAL A 82 -8.36 -5.49 -0.86
C VAL A 82 -8.35 -4.16 -0.10
N VAL A 83 -7.16 -3.70 0.28
CA VAL A 83 -6.96 -2.38 0.87
C VAL A 83 -6.09 -1.54 -0.06
N ARG A 84 -6.62 -0.41 -0.50
CA ARG A 84 -5.92 0.55 -1.35
C ARG A 84 -5.20 1.60 -0.51
N ILE A 85 -3.98 1.93 -0.90
CA ILE A 85 -3.11 2.95 -0.32
C ILE A 85 -2.83 3.97 -1.42
N GLU A 86 -3.11 5.24 -1.15
CA GLU A 86 -2.84 6.33 -2.08
C GLU A 86 -1.89 7.33 -1.44
N ARG A 87 -0.91 7.80 -2.23
CA ARG A 87 0.07 8.78 -1.79
C ARG A 87 -0.54 10.17 -1.94
N THR A 88 -0.70 10.90 -0.83
CA THR A 88 -1.40 12.20 -0.81
C THR A 88 -0.52 13.41 -1.18
N ASP A 89 0.80 13.22 -1.27
CA ASP A 89 1.82 14.22 -1.59
C ASP A 89 2.09 14.39 -3.11
N GLY A 90 1.53 13.54 -3.97
CA GLY A 90 1.73 13.60 -5.42
C GLY A 90 1.22 14.88 -6.10
N VAL A 91 0.53 15.76 -5.35
CA VAL A 91 0.00 17.03 -5.83
C VAL A 91 1.02 18.18 -5.73
N VAL A 92 2.08 18.07 -4.91
CA VAL A 92 3.00 19.21 -4.69
C VAL A 92 4.24 19.24 -5.61
N ALA A 93 4.55 18.16 -6.34
CA ALA A 93 5.79 18.08 -7.13
C ALA A 93 5.70 18.57 -8.60
N SER A 94 4.52 18.94 -9.10
CA SER A 94 4.33 19.46 -10.47
C SER A 94 4.09 20.97 -10.55
N GLY A 95 4.16 21.68 -9.41
CA GLY A 95 3.75 23.09 -9.30
C GLY A 95 4.87 24.13 -9.15
N THR A 96 6.13 23.90 -9.55
CA THR A 96 7.11 25.02 -9.64
C THR A 96 8.25 24.73 -10.62
N ARG A 97 8.02 24.99 -11.91
CA ARG A 97 9.09 25.45 -12.81
C ARG A 97 8.64 26.77 -13.42
N GLY A 98 8.84 27.83 -12.63
CA GLY A 98 8.90 29.18 -13.16
C GLY A 98 10.23 29.35 -13.89
N SER A 99 10.17 29.48 -15.21
CA SER A 99 11.18 30.18 -15.99
C SER A 99 10.41 30.99 -17.02
N GLY A 100 9.94 32.14 -16.55
CA GLY A 100 9.50 33.24 -17.40
C GLY A 100 10.73 33.91 -18.01
N SER A 101 10.55 34.23 -19.29
CA SER A 101 11.32 35.04 -20.25
C SER A 101 12.47 35.90 -19.74
#